data_AF-A0A8J5CRY5-F1
#
_entry.id   AF-A0A8J5CRY5-F1
#
_cell.length_a   1.000
_cell.length_b   1.000
_cell.length_c   1.000
_cell.angle_alpha   90.00
_cell.angle_beta   90.00
_cell.angle_gamma   90.00
#
_symmetry.space_group_name_H-M   'P 1'
#
loop_
_entity.id
_entity.type
_entity.pdbx_description
1 polymer ?
#
loop_
_entity_poly.entity_id
_entity_poly.type
_entity_poly.pdbx_seq_one_letter_code
_entity_poly.pdbx_strand_id
1 'polypeptide(L)'
;MASPCKPSGSKPATRQSSGSKLAAFVGGGREFAESEVPTYRGVMKRGILLQELSGIREGVDKRGYPVRDIAKDLTPMVLAQWKKSNAQFAPPVVVIDRCY
;
A
#
# COMPACT_ATOMS: atom_id res chain seq x y z
N MET A 1 28.39 29.35 47.78
CA MET A 1 28.61 29.48 46.32
C MET A 1 27.79 28.40 45.62
N ALA A 2 26.64 28.76 45.05
CA ALA A 2 25.79 27.82 44.32
C ALA A 2 26.07 27.97 42.81
N SER A 3 26.43 26.88 42.15
CA SER A 3 26.65 26.86 40.70
C SER A 3 25.31 26.89 39.95
N PRO A 4 25.16 27.68 38.86
CA PRO A 4 23.95 27.65 38.07
C PRO A 4 23.94 26.46 37.12
N CYS A 5 22.87 25.66 37.17
CA CYS A 5 22.58 24.61 36.19
C CYS A 5 22.35 25.24 34.80
N LYS A 6 23.16 24.87 33.81
CA LYS A 6 22.93 25.23 32.40
C LYS A 6 21.71 24.45 31.88
N PRO A 7 20.77 25.10 31.16
CA PRO A 7 19.74 24.38 30.44
C PRO A 7 20.42 23.64 29.28
N SER A 8 20.34 22.30 29.30
CA SER A 8 20.75 21.47 28.17
C SER A 8 19.81 21.79 27.00
N GLY A 9 20.32 22.55 26.02
CA GLY A 9 19.66 22.80 24.75
C GLY A 9 19.52 21.51 23.95
N SER A 10 18.56 20.67 24.33
CA SER A 10 18.03 19.68 23.41
C SER A 10 17.31 20.45 22.32
N LYS A 11 17.88 20.48 21.12
CA LYS A 11 17.15 20.92 19.93
C LYS A 11 15.82 20.15 19.94
N PRO A 12 14.65 20.79 19.76
CA PRO A 12 13.42 20.04 19.59
C PRO A 12 13.65 19.10 18.42
N ALA A 13 13.66 17.80 18.69
CA ALA A 13 13.72 16.80 17.64
C ALA A 13 12.40 16.89 16.89
N THR A 14 12.34 17.73 15.85
CA THR A 14 11.32 17.66 14.81
C THR A 14 11.58 16.41 14.00
N ARG A 15 11.41 15.25 14.65
CA ARG A 15 11.42 13.94 14.00
C ARG A 15 10.12 13.83 13.22
N GLN A 16 10.09 14.52 12.08
CA GLN A 16 9.11 14.45 10.99
C GLN A 16 7.89 13.59 11.33
N SER A 17 6.97 14.14 12.13
CA SER A 17 5.65 13.56 12.35
C SER A 17 4.67 13.98 11.25
N SER A 18 5.14 14.72 10.26
CA SER A 18 4.40 15.11 9.05
C SER A 18 4.45 14.02 7.99
N GLY A 19 4.17 12.78 8.40
CA GLY A 19 3.68 11.77 7.49
C GLY A 19 2.20 11.65 7.75
N SER A 20 1.36 12.24 6.90
CA SER A 20 -0.01 11.75 6.74
C SER A 20 0.10 10.24 6.57
N LYS A 21 -0.21 9.47 7.62
CA LYS A 21 -0.06 8.01 7.58
C LYS A 21 -0.95 7.55 6.46
N LEU A 22 -0.38 7.12 5.33
CA LEU A 22 -1.15 6.72 4.14
C LEU A 22 -2.23 5.71 4.54
N ALA A 23 -1.90 4.77 5.43
CA ALA A 23 -2.82 3.82 6.04
C ALA A 23 -4.02 4.45 6.78
N ALA A 24 -3.89 5.65 7.35
CA ALA A 24 -5.03 6.36 7.96
C ALA A 24 -6.02 6.89 6.91
N PHE A 25 -5.58 7.13 5.67
CA PHE A 25 -6.42 7.64 4.59
C PHE A 25 -6.98 6.50 3.70
N VAL A 26 -6.13 5.57 3.27
CA VAL A 26 -6.55 4.44 2.44
C VAL A 26 -7.02 3.24 3.26
N GLY A 27 -6.74 3.16 4.55
CA GLY A 27 -6.99 1.99 5.39
C GLY A 27 -5.78 1.05 5.44
N GLY A 28 -5.89 -0.02 6.23
CA GLY A 28 -4.85 -1.04 6.39
C GLY A 28 -4.59 -1.87 5.13
N GLY A 29 -3.52 -2.67 5.20
CA GLY A 29 -3.12 -3.57 4.12
C GLY A 29 -4.22 -4.57 3.74
N ARG A 30 -4.38 -4.85 2.43
CA ARG A 30 -5.36 -5.83 1.92
C ARG A 30 -4.85 -6.50 0.64
N GLU A 31 -5.22 -7.78 0.49
CA GLU A 31 -5.15 -8.52 -0.77
C GLU A 31 -6.12 -7.96 -1.82
N PHE A 32 -5.83 -8.18 -3.10
CA PHE A 32 -6.83 -7.96 -4.16
C PHE A 32 -7.93 -9.02 -4.06
N ALA A 33 -9.20 -8.63 -4.18
CA ALA A 33 -10.25 -9.61 -4.39
C ALA A 33 -10.15 -10.16 -5.83
N GLU A 34 -10.54 -11.41 -6.03
CA GLU A 34 -10.26 -12.12 -7.28
C GLU A 34 -10.86 -11.47 -8.53
N SER A 35 -12.02 -10.84 -8.40
CA SER A 35 -12.74 -10.13 -9.47
C SER A 35 -12.50 -8.63 -9.46
N GLU A 36 -11.70 -8.11 -8.52
CA GLU A 36 -11.48 -6.68 -8.39
C GLU A 36 -10.44 -6.20 -9.41
N VAL A 37 -10.78 -5.17 -10.18
CA VAL A 37 -9.83 -4.47 -11.05
C VAL A 37 -8.82 -3.73 -10.15
N PRO A 38 -7.51 -3.76 -10.44
CA PRO A 38 -6.52 -3.12 -9.56
C PRO A 38 -6.62 -1.59 -9.67
N THR A 39 -7.44 -1.01 -8.79
CA THR A 39 -7.57 0.44 -8.62
C THR A 39 -6.35 1.02 -7.90
N TYR A 40 -6.07 2.32 -8.07
CA TYR A 40 -4.99 2.99 -7.34
C TYR A 40 -5.07 2.79 -5.82
N ARG A 41 -6.29 2.79 -5.26
CA ARG A 41 -6.50 2.53 -3.83
C ARG A 41 -6.19 1.08 -3.44
N GLY A 42 -6.59 0.10 -4.26
CA GLY A 42 -6.25 -1.31 -4.05
C GLY A 42 -4.74 -1.56 -4.12
N VAL A 43 -4.09 -0.96 -5.11
CA VAL A 43 -2.62 -0.98 -5.29
C VAL A 43 -1.91 -0.41 -4.06
N MET A 44 -2.34 0.74 -3.55
CA MET A 44 -1.78 1.33 -2.32
C MET A 44 -1.97 0.43 -1.10
N LYS A 45 -3.16 -0.16 -0.90
CA LYS A 45 -3.41 -1.11 0.19
C LYS A 45 -2.55 -2.36 0.07
N ARG A 46 -2.32 -2.86 -1.15
CA ARG A 46 -1.45 -4.01 -1.38
C ARG A 46 0.00 -3.69 -1.01
N GLY A 47 0.48 -2.49 -1.31
CA GLY A 47 1.81 -2.04 -0.90
C GLY A 47 1.96 -1.87 0.62
N ILE A 48 0.93 -1.37 1.30
CA ILE A 48 0.89 -1.30 2.76
C ILE A 48 0.96 -2.72 3.36
N LEU A 49 0.23 -3.68 2.79
CA LEU A 49 0.27 -5.07 3.26
C LEU A 49 1.67 -5.68 3.11
N LEU A 50 2.36 -5.41 2.00
CA LEU A 50 3.74 -5.86 1.81
C LEU A 50 4.68 -5.28 2.88
N GLN A 51 4.52 -4.00 3.22
CA GLN A 51 5.25 -3.34 4.29
C GLN A 51 4.94 -3.92 5.68
N GLU A 52 3.69 -4.26 5.94
CA GLU A 52 3.27 -4.90 7.19
C GLU A 52 3.86 -6.30 7.34
N LEU A 53 3.84 -7.09 6.26
CA LEU A 53 4.36 -8.46 6.25
C LEU A 53 5.89 -8.53 6.34
N SER A 54 6.60 -7.60 5.70
CA SER A 54 8.07 -7.56 5.77
C SER A 54 8.55 -7.28 7.19
N GLY A 55 7.88 -6.36 7.91
CA GLY A 55 8.19 -6.05 9.31
C GLY A 55 7.90 -7.18 10.28
N ILE A 56 7.08 -8.17 9.90
CA ILE A 56 6.80 -9.37 10.72
C ILE A 56 7.85 -10.46 10.47
N ARG A 57 8.33 -10.61 9.23
CA ARG A 57 9.22 -11.72 8.84
C ARG A 57 10.67 -11.55 9.27
N GLU A 58 11.19 -10.33 9.29
CA GLU A 58 12.63 -10.11 9.54
C GLU A 58 12.94 -9.61 10.96
N GLY A 59 11.92 -9.34 11.79
CA GLY A 59 12.12 -8.61 13.05
C GLY A 59 12.72 -7.20 12.86
N VAL A 60 12.83 -6.75 11.60
CA VAL A 60 13.33 -5.45 11.20
C VAL A 60 12.22 -4.43 11.36
N ASP A 61 12.57 -3.28 11.94
CA ASP A 61 11.69 -2.12 12.09
C ASP A 61 10.87 -1.89 10.80
N LYS A 62 9.54 -1.72 10.90
CA LYS A 62 8.57 -1.54 9.78
C LYS A 62 8.95 -0.46 8.75
N ARG A 63 9.98 0.33 9.04
CA ARG A 63 10.57 1.38 8.22
C ARG A 63 11.58 0.87 7.19
N GLY A 64 11.92 -0.42 7.21
CA GLY A 64 13.00 -0.99 6.42
C GLY A 64 12.68 -1.34 4.97
N TYR A 65 11.41 -1.37 4.54
CA TYR A 65 11.06 -1.79 3.18
C TYR A 65 11.12 -0.59 2.21
N PRO A 66 12.14 -0.49 1.33
CA PRO A 66 12.28 0.65 0.44
C PRO A 66 11.16 0.66 -0.60
N VAL A 67 10.65 1.86 -0.92
CA VAL A 67 9.57 2.04 -1.91
C VAL A 67 9.91 1.41 -3.26
N ARG A 68 11.19 1.46 -3.66
CA ARG A 68 11.67 0.83 -4.90
C ARG A 68 11.43 -0.69 -4.89
N ASP A 69 11.66 -1.34 -3.77
CA ASP A 69 11.52 -2.79 -3.67
C ASP A 69 10.04 -3.17 -3.52
N ILE A 70 9.25 -2.37 -2.80
CA ILE A 70 7.78 -2.50 -2.80
C ILE A 70 7.27 -2.43 -4.24
N ALA A 71 7.72 -1.45 -5.05
CA ALA A 71 7.29 -1.31 -6.43
C ALA A 71 7.69 -2.51 -7.31
N LYS A 72 8.89 -3.06 -7.12
CA LYS A 72 9.34 -4.27 -7.85
C LYS A 72 8.42 -5.46 -7.55
N ASP A 73 8.02 -5.62 -6.30
CA ASP A 73 7.19 -6.76 -5.87
C ASP A 73 5.71 -6.56 -6.22
N LEU A 74 5.24 -5.31 -6.18
CA LEU A 74 3.85 -4.97 -6.48
C LEU A 74 3.51 -5.06 -7.97
N THR A 75 4.43 -4.60 -8.83
CA THR A 75 4.21 -4.54 -10.30
C THR A 75 3.74 -5.87 -10.90
N PRO A 76 4.42 -7.01 -10.69
CA PRO A 76 3.97 -8.28 -11.26
C PRO A 76 2.60 -8.72 -10.70
N MET A 77 2.31 -8.44 -9.43
CA MET A 77 1.01 -8.77 -8.83
C MET A 77 -0.14 -7.97 -9.45
N VAL A 78 0.07 -6.67 -9.67
CA VAL A 78 -0.93 -5.79 -10.31
C VAL A 78 -1.18 -6.23 -11.75
N LEU A 79 -0.13 -6.55 -12.51
CA LEU A 79 -0.26 -7.05 -13.88
C LEU A 79 -0.98 -8.39 -13.95
N ALA A 80 -0.70 -9.31 -13.02
CA ALA A 80 -1.40 -10.59 -12.92
C ALA A 80 -2.90 -10.38 -12.63
N GLN A 81 -3.22 -9.52 -11.67
CA GLN A 81 -4.61 -9.20 -11.34
C GLN A 81 -5.33 -8.53 -12.51
N TRP A 82 -4.69 -7.56 -13.18
CA TRP A 82 -5.25 -6.91 -14.36
C TRP A 82 -5.59 -7.91 -15.48
N LYS A 83 -4.69 -8.85 -15.77
CA LYS A 83 -4.95 -9.92 -16.75
C LYS A 83 -6.12 -10.79 -16.33
N LYS A 84 -6.20 -11.19 -15.06
CA LYS A 84 -7.29 -12.00 -14.52
C LYS A 84 -8.63 -11.27 -14.63
N SER A 85 -8.69 -10.00 -14.20
CA SER A 85 -9.90 -9.18 -14.29
C SER A 85 -10.36 -8.99 -15.73
N ASN A 86 -9.44 -8.71 -16.66
CA ASN A 86 -9.80 -8.53 -18.08
C ASN A 86 -10.32 -9.81 -18.73
N ALA A 87 -9.84 -10.98 -18.33
CA ALA A 87 -10.37 -12.26 -18.82
C ALA A 87 -11.82 -12.51 -18.37
N GLN A 88 -12.26 -11.87 -17.28
CA GLN A 88 -13.64 -11.96 -16.78
C GLN A 88 -14.59 -10.98 -17.48
N PHE A 89 -14.07 -9.99 -18.20
CA PHE A 89 -14.89 -9.11 -19.04
C PHE A 89 -15.24 -9.83 -20.34
N ALA A 90 -16.35 -10.58 -20.33
CA ALA A 90 -16.99 -11.04 -21.55
C ALA A 90 -17.78 -9.89 -22.19
N PRO A 91 -17.70 -9.68 -23.52
CA PRO A 91 -18.56 -8.73 -24.21
C PRO A 91 -20.03 -9.14 -24.05
N PRO A 92 -20.96 -8.20 -23.86
CA PRO A 92 -22.38 -8.52 -23.71
C PRO A 92 -22.88 -9.23 -24.97
N VAL A 93 -23.55 -10.36 -24.79
CA VAL A 93 -24.20 -11.07 -25.90
C VAL A 93 -25.44 -10.28 -26.28
N VAL A 94 -25.45 -9.72 -27.48
CA VAL A 94 -26.65 -9.09 -28.06
C VAL A 94 -27.55 -10.21 -28.58
N VAL A 95 -28.63 -10.50 -27.85
CA VAL A 95 -29.68 -11.40 -28.32
C VAL A 95 -30.53 -10.61 -29.31
N ILE A 96 -30.39 -10.90 -30.60
CA ILE A 96 -31.30 -10.41 -31.63
C ILE A 96 -32.40 -11.45 -31.74
N ASP A 97 -33.56 -11.18 -31.13
CA ASP A 97 -34.76 -11.98 -31.34
C ASP A 97 -35.10 -11.96 -32.84
N ARG A 98 -34.97 -13.10 -33.50
CA ARG A 98 -35.50 -13.28 -34.84
C ARG A 98 -37.00 -13.55 -34.70
N CYS A 99 -37.80 -12.52 -34.92
CA CYS A 99 -39.23 -12.70 -35.16
C CYS A 99 -39.40 -13.57 -36.42
N TYR A 100 -40.04 -14.73 -36.27
CA TYR A 100 -40.55 -15.55 -37.37
C TYR A 100 -41.94 -15.06 -37.78
#